data_AF-A0A970JKK4-F1
#
_entry.id   AF-A0A970JKK4-F1
#
_cell.length_a   1.000
_cell.length_b   1.000
_cell.length_c   1.000
_cell.angle_alpha   90.00
_cell.angle_beta   90.00
_cell.angle_gamma   90.00
#
_symmetry.space_group_name_H-M   'P 1'
#
loop_
_entity.id
_entity.type
_entity.pdbx_description
1 polymer ?
#
loop_
_entity_poly.entity_id
_entity_poly.type
_entity_poly.pdbx_seq_one_letter_code
_entity_poly.pdbx_strand_id
1 'polypeptide(L)' 'MNSDINNREPLVLVVDDDKEIVRAISITLEREGYRVLSAYDGEKALRLASEN' A
#
# COMPACT_ATOMS: atom_id res chain seq x y z
N MET A 1 -21.80 -22.08 -5.94
CA MET A 1 -20.39 -21.83 -5.57
C MET A 1 -19.85 -20.90 -6.64
N ASN A 2 -20.01 -19.58 -6.47
CA ASN A 2 -19.54 -18.59 -7.45
C ASN A 2 -18.33 -17.90 -6.82
N SER A 3 -17.14 -18.38 -7.17
CA SER A 3 -15.86 -17.98 -6.62
C SER A 3 -15.12 -16.98 -7.52
N ASP A 4 -15.84 -16.10 -8.24
CA ASP A 4 -15.23 -15.23 -9.26
C ASP A 4 -15.80 -13.80 -9.30
N ILE A 5 -16.05 -13.17 -8.14
CA ILE A 5 -16.36 -11.73 -8.10
C ILE A 5 -15.11 -10.91 -7.72
N ASN A 6 -14.25 -10.63 -8.71
CA ASN A 6 -13.37 -9.45 -8.76
C ASN A 6 -12.55 -9.11 -7.50
N ASN A 7 -11.84 -10.06 -6.89
CA ASN A 7 -10.96 -9.75 -5.76
C ASN A 7 -9.62 -9.13 -6.19
N ARG A 8 -9.65 -7.92 -6.76
CA ARG A 8 -8.46 -7.05 -6.77
C ARG A 8 -8.45 -6.28 -5.46
N GLU A 9 -7.79 -6.83 -4.45
CA GLU A 9 -7.50 -6.09 -3.21
C GLU A 9 -6.93 -4.72 -3.58
N PRO A 10 -7.57 -3.61 -3.15
CA PRO A 10 -7.12 -2.28 -3.52
C PRO A 10 -5.70 -2.04 -3.01
N LEU A 11 -4.86 -1.47 -3.89
CA LEU A 11 -3.46 -1.17 -3.60
C LEU A 11 -3.32 0.28 -3.13
N VAL A 12 -2.68 0.49 -1.99
CA VAL A 12 -2.44 1.80 -1.39
C VAL A 12 -0.93 2.04 -1.26
N LEU A 13 -0.45 3.20 -1.71
CA LEU A 13 0.93 3.64 -1.51
C LEU A 13 0.98 4.64 -0.34
N VAL A 14 1.72 4.29 0.71
CA VAL A 14 1.97 5.15 1.88
C VAL A 14 3.37 5.76 1.75
N VAL A 15 3.45 7.09 1.86
CA VAL A 15 4.69 7.85 1.70
C VAL A 15 4.87 8.80 2.86
N ASP A 16 5.87 8.56 3.71
CA ASP A 16 6.23 9.41 4.84
C ASP A 16 7.71 9.11 5.22
N ASP A 17 8.49 10.12 5.60
CA ASP A 17 9.90 9.94 5.97
C ASP A 17 10.07 9.30 7.37
N ASP A 18 9.04 9.34 8.20
CA ASP A 18 8.99 8.61 9.47
C ASP A 18 8.57 7.15 9.28
N LYS A 19 9.54 6.24 9.48
CA LYS A 19 9.34 4.80 9.33
C LYS A 19 8.33 4.21 10.33
N GLU A 20 8.22 4.77 11.53
CA GLU A 20 7.28 4.26 12.54
C GLU A 20 5.84 4.61 12.14
N ILE A 21 5.62 5.81 11.61
CA ILE A 21 4.32 6.23 11.08
C ILE A 21 3.90 5.38 9.88
N VAL A 22 4.79 5.21 8.90
CA VAL A 22 4.53 4.34 7.73
C VAL A 22 4.14 2.93 8.18
N ARG A 23 4.89 2.36 9.14
CA ARG A 23 4.62 1.01 9.65
C ARG A 23 3.26 0.91 10.33
N ALA A 24 2.89 1.88 11.17
CA ALA A 24 1.61 1.89 11.85
C ALA A 24 0.44 1.96 10.85
N ILE A 25 0.56 2.80 9.81
CA ILE A 25 -0.44 2.94 8.76
C ILE A 25 -0.51 1.67 7.90
N SER A 26 0.63 1.13 7.47
CA SER A 26 0.69 -0.12 6.69
C SER A 26 0.01 -1.27 7.41
N ILE A 27 0.32 -1.51 8.70
CA ILE A 27 -0.30 -2.58 9.48
C ILE A 27 -1.81 -2.39 9.57
N THR A 28 -2.28 -1.16 9.75
CA THR A 28 -3.72 -0.86 9.85
C THR A 28 -4.43 -1.17 8.54
N LEU A 29 -3.87 -0.71 7.41
CA LEU A 29 -4.43 -0.96 6.08
C LEU A 29 -4.39 -2.43 5.68
N GLU A 30 -3.29 -3.14 5.96
CA GLU A 30 -3.15 -4.57 5.71
C GLU A 30 -4.20 -5.39 6.48
N ARG A 31 -4.49 -5.00 7.74
CA ARG A 31 -5.53 -5.64 8.55
C ARG A 31 -6.95 -5.45 8.01
N GLU A 32 -7.19 -4.34 7.29
CA GLU A 32 -8.46 -4.06 6.62
C GLU A 32 -8.55 -4.72 5.22
N GLY A 33 -7.54 -5.50 4.83
CA GLY A 33 -7.53 -6.25 3.56
C GLY A 33 -7.01 -5.47 2.35
N TYR A 34 -6.29 -4.36 2.59
CA TYR A 34 -5.61 -3.62 1.53
C TYR A 34 -4.22 -4.18 1.28
N ARG A 35 -3.76 -4.07 0.04
CA ARG A 35 -2.35 -4.26 -0.30
C ARG A 35 -1.64 -2.93 -0.10
N VAL A 36 -0.49 -2.93 0.58
CA VAL A 36 0.22 -1.69 0.89
C VAL A 36 1.62 -1.70 0.27
N LEU A 37 1.95 -0.60 -0.38
CA LEU A 37 3.32 -0.23 -0.75
C LEU A 37 3.79 0.89 0.16
N SER A 38 5.06 0.87 0.54
CA SER A 38 5.67 1.87 1.40
C SER A 38 6.87 2.55 0.75
N ALA A 39 6.90 3.87 0.80
CA ALA A 39 8.06 4.68 0.46
C ALA A 39 8.43 5.60 1.61
N TYR A 40 9.73 5.79 1.82
CA TYR A 40 10.28 6.67 2.85
C TYR A 40 10.97 7.90 2.25
N ASP A 41 10.94 8.00 0.93
CA ASP A 41 11.59 9.03 0.15
C ASP A 41 10.80 9.27 -1.14
N GLY A 42 10.89 10.50 -1.65
CA GLY A 42 10.12 10.93 -2.82
C GLY A 42 10.50 10.18 -4.10
N GLU A 43 11.77 9.81 -4.28
CA GLU A 43 12.17 9.08 -5.47
C GLU A 43 11.56 7.67 -5.53
N LYS A 44 11.59 6.93 -4.42
CA LYS A 44 10.97 5.62 -4.29
C LYS A 44 9.46 5.73 -4.45
N ALA A 45 8.85 6.77 -3.88
CA ALA A 45 7.42 7.04 -4.05
C ALA A 45 7.05 7.24 -5.53
N LEU A 46 7.80 8.07 -6.25
CA LEU A 46 7.59 8.31 -7.68
C LEU A 46 7.78 7.04 -8.52
N ARG A 47 8.81 6.24 -8.23
CA ARG A 47 9.02 4.94 -8.89
C ARG A 47 7.82 4.01 -8.69
N LEU A 48 7.38 3.83 -7.44
CA LEU A 48 6.24 2.97 -7.12
C LEU A 48 4.90 3.49 -7.69
N ALA A 49 4.73 4.81 -7.77
CA ALA A 49 3.53 5.42 -8.34
C ALA A 49 3.47 5.34 -9.87
N SER A 50 4.62 5.33 -10.54
CA SER A 50 4.73 5.29 -12.01
C SER A 50 4.76 3.87 -12.58
N GLU A 51 5.04 2.86 -11.76
CA GLU A 51 4.92 1.44 -12.12
C GLU A 51 3.44 0.99 -12.06
N ASN A 52 2.60 1.42 -13.02
CA ASN A 52 1.26 0.86 -13.29
C ASN A 52 0.81 1.05 -14.74
#